data_AF-A0A7X2MK05-F1
#
_entry.id   AF-A0A7X2MK05-F1
#
_cell.length_a   1.000
_cell.length_b   1.000
_cell.length_c   1.000
_cell.angle_alpha   90.00
_cell.angle_beta   90.00
_cell.angle_gamma   90.00
#
_symmetry.space_group_name_H-M   'P 1'
#
loop_
_entity.id
_entity.type
_entity.pdbx_description
1 polymer ?
#
loop_
_entity_poly.entity_id
_entity_poly.type
_entity_poly.pdbx_seq_one_letter_code
_entity_poly.pdbx_strand_id
1 'polypeptide(L)' 'MIRITDSAQEHFSKLLSKQEDGTQIRVFVINPGTPTAECGVSYCPPDAVEAT' A
#
# COMPACT_ATOMS: atom_id res chain seq x y z
N MET A 1 -7.94 -3.69 -12.14
CA MET A 1 -8.43 -4.02 -10.79
C MET A 1 -7.25 -4.60 -10.02
N ILE A 2 -6.87 -3.99 -8.89
CA ILE A 2 -5.79 -4.52 -8.03
C ILE A 2 -6.42 -5.55 -7.09
N ARG A 3 -5.90 -6.79 -7.08
CA ARG A 3 -6.35 -7.85 -6.17
C ARG A 3 -5.27 -8.10 -5.12
N ILE A 4 -5.61 -7.90 -3.86
CA ILE A 4 -4.74 -8.23 -2.73
C ILE A 4 -5.15 -9.60 -2.20
N THR A 5 -4.25 -10.57 -2.24
CA THR A 5 -4.51 -11.93 -1.72
C THR A 5 -4.61 -11.93 -0.21
N ASP A 6 -5.32 -12.91 0.37
CA ASP A 6 -5.48 -13.03 1.82
C ASP A 6 -4.12 -13.14 2.53
N SER A 7 -3.19 -13.90 1.95
CA SER A 7 -1.81 -14.00 2.42
C SER A 7 -1.06 -12.65 2.44
N ALA A 8 -1.31 -11.79 1.46
CA ALA A 8 -0.70 -10.47 1.40
C ALA A 8 -1.34 -9.52 2.42
N GLN A 9 -2.66 -9.61 2.64
CA GLN A 9 -3.35 -8.85 3.69
C GLN A 9 -2.78 -9.19 5.07
N GLU A 10 -2.65 -10.47 5.41
CA GLU A 10 -2.04 -10.90 6.67
C GLU A 10 -0.60 -10.39 6.83
N HIS A 11 0.18 -10.41 5.74
CA HIS A 11 1.53 -9.87 5.75
C HIS A 11 1.54 -8.36 6.01
N PHE A 12 0.66 -7.60 5.35
CA PHE A 12 0.54 -6.16 5.58
C PHE A 12 0.08 -5.84 7.00
N SER A 13 -0.88 -6.59 7.56
CA SER A 13 -1.28 -6.42 8.96
C SER A 13 -0.12 -6.63 9.94
N LYS A 14 0.75 -7.62 9.69
CA LYS A 14 1.97 -7.85 10.50
C LYS A 14 3.01 -6.75 10.35
N LEU A 15 3.08 -6.10 9.19
CA LEU A 15 3.97 -4.95 8.97
C LEU A 15 3.42 -3.71 9.68
N LEU A 16 2.12 -3.44 9.55
CA LEU A 16 1.43 -2.32 10.18
C LEU A 16 1.42 -2.42 11.71
N SER A 17 1.36 -3.63 12.28
CA SER A 17 1.41 -3.81 13.74
C SER A 17 2.74 -3.37 14.39
N LYS A 18 3.76 -3.06 13.58
CA LYS A 18 5.05 -2.52 14.03
C LYS A 18 5.18 -1.01 13.79
N GLN A 19 4.19 -0.39 13.16
CA GLN A 19 4.14 1.04 12.87
C GLN A 19 3.26 1.75 13.90
N GLU A 20 3.26 3.07 13.85
CA GLU A 20 2.40 3.90 14.69
C GLU A 20 0.92 3.73 14.30
N ASP A 21 0.04 3.87 15.28
CA ASP A 21 -1.40 3.77 15.10
C ASP A 21 -1.89 4.75 14.02
N GLY A 22 -2.70 4.26 13.09
CA GLY A 22 -3.19 5.04 11.96
C GLY A 22 -2.31 5.00 10.71
N THR A 23 -1.17 4.32 10.73
CA THR A 23 -0.37 4.06 9.52
C THR A 23 -1.11 3.10 8.59
N GLN A 24 -1.20 3.47 7.32
CA GLN A 24 -1.85 2.68 6.26
C GLN A 24 -0.85 2.19 5.21
N ILE A 25 -1.30 1.35 4.29
CA ILE A 25 -0.52 0.95 3.11
C ILE A 25 -1.08 1.66 1.88
N ARG A 26 -0.21 2.37 1.16
CA ARG A 26 -0.51 2.98 -0.15
C ARG A 26 0.01 2.07 -1.24
N VAL A 27 -0.87 1.70 -2.17
CA VAL A 27 -0.51 0.93 -3.38
C VAL A 27 -0.56 1.88 -4.57
N PHE A 28 0.47 1.86 -5.40
CA PHE A 28 0.54 2.71 -6.59
C PHE A 28 1.15 1.95 -7.78
N VAL A 29 0.85 2.43 -8.98
CA VAL A 29 1.39 1.88 -10.23
C VAL A 29 2.24 2.96 -10.89
N ILE A 30 3.50 2.64 -11.14
CA ILE A 30 4.43 3.47 -11.91
C ILE A 30 4.32 3.06 -13.38
N ASN A 31 4.26 4.04 -14.29
CA ASN A 31 4.11 3.82 -15.74
C ASN A 31 2.92 2.92 -16.13
N PRO A 32 1.69 3.24 -15.69
CA PRO A 32 0.53 2.43 -16.04
C PRO A 32 0.35 2.38 -17.56
N GLY A 33 0.11 1.18 -18.11
CA GLY A 33 -0.13 0.98 -19.54
C GLY A 33 1.13 0.76 -20.39
N THR A 34 2.33 0.71 -19.79
CA THR A 34 3.56 0.31 -20.49
C THR A 34 4.00 -1.10 -20.08
N PRO A 35 4.86 -1.79 -20.88
CA PRO A 35 5.50 -3.04 -20.47
C PRO A 35 6.42 -2.89 -19.25
N THR A 36 6.82 -1.65 -18.93
CA THR A 36 7.64 -1.30 -17.77
C THR A 36 6.80 -0.87 -16.57
N ALA A 37 5.50 -1.21 -16.55
CA ALA A 37 4.62 -0.92 -15.44
C ALA A 37 5.09 -1.65 -14.17
N GLU A 38 5.21 -0.92 -13.08
CA GLU A 38 5.65 -1.46 -11.79
C GLU A 38 4.59 -1.16 -10.72
N CYS A 39 4.30 -2.16 -9.89
CA CYS A 39 3.41 -2.00 -8.74
C CYS A 39 4.26 -1.81 -7.47
N GLY A 40 4.10 -0.66 -6.82
CA GLY A 40 4.78 -0.32 -5.58
C GLY A 40 3.84 -0.30 -4.37
N VAL A 41 4.41 -0.51 -3.18
CA VAL A 41 3.74 -0.33 -1.89
C VAL A 41 4.57 0.55 -0.97
N SER A 42 3.92 1.46 -0.24
CA SER A 42 4.59 2.31 0.76
C SER A 42 3.71 2.47 2.01
N TYR A 43 4.34 2.80 3.14
CA TYR A 43 3.63 3.21 4.34
C TYR A 43 3.07 4.63 4.14
N CYS A 44 1.82 4.84 4.56
CA CYS A 44 1.12 6.11 4.49
C CYS A 44 0.65 6.46 5.90
N PRO A 45 1.45 7.20 6.70
CA PRO A 45 1.02 7.67 8.00
C PRO A 45 -0.19 8.62 7.86
N PRO A 46 -0.98 8.82 8.93
CA PRO A 46 -2.27 9.51 8.84
C PRO A 46 -2.17 10.98 8.43
N ASP A 47 -1.02 11.61 8.66
CA ASP A 47 -0.66 12.96 8.20
C ASP A 47 -0.36 13.04 6.68
N ALA A 48 0.06 11.94 6.07
CA ALA A 48 0.33 11.82 4.64
C ALA A 48 -0.90 11.40 3.82
N VAL A 49 -2.03 11.14 4.47
CA VAL A 49 -3.31 10.84 3.80
C VAL A 49 -3.96 12.18 3.44
N GLU A 50 -4.03 12.49 2.15
CA GLU A 50 -4.79 13.65 1.69
C GLU A 50 -6.27 13.46 2.04
N ALA A 51 -6.85 14.45 2.72
CA ALA A 51 -8.28 14.48 2.99
C ALA A 51 -9.04 14.56 1.66
N THR A 52 -9.90 13.59 1.41
CA THR A 52 -10.79 13.54 0.22
C THR A 52 -11.99 14.46 0.42
#